data_AF-A0A7K2HYL6-F1
#
_entry.id   AF-A0A7K2HYL6-F1
#
_cell.length_a   1.000
_cell.length_b   1.000
_cell.length_c   1.000
_cell.angle_alpha   90.00
_cell.angle_beta   90.00
_cell.angle_gamma   90.00
#
_symmetry.space_group_name_H-M   'P 1'
#
loop_
_entity.id
_entity.type
_entity.pdbx_description
1 polymer ?
#
loop_
_entity_poly.entity_id
_entity_poly.type
_entity_poly.pdbx_seq_one_letter_code
_entity_poly.pdbx_strand_id
1 'polypeptide(L)'
;MTSNRAALATTTVELSDGRIGHIVGHIDAFPAHPARGTIADPIAGHDEPVTGDTDVYALVSVHWATKIITIEHPHTGLSTVDYVPGLLGTPRGTSWYLAPVEATPHGYAILGGRANSGHTAHVPAIPEVTEPRTVNVHDFVL
;
A
#
# COMPACT_ATOMS: atom_id res chain seq x y z
N MET A 1 24.77 -11.24 -13.40
CA MET A 1 24.47 -9.81 -13.59
C MET A 1 23.95 -9.27 -12.26
N THR A 2 24.79 -8.55 -11.54
CA THR A 2 24.40 -7.81 -10.33
C THR A 2 23.60 -6.60 -10.77
N SER A 3 22.28 -6.69 -10.68
CA SER A 3 21.41 -5.54 -10.92
C SER A 3 21.70 -4.54 -9.81
N ASN A 4 22.23 -3.38 -10.17
CA ASN A 4 22.53 -2.31 -9.23
C ASN A 4 21.18 -1.75 -8.76
N ARG A 5 20.65 -2.24 -7.62
CA ARG A 5 19.48 -1.64 -6.96
C ARG A 5 19.90 -0.23 -6.60
N ALA A 6 19.35 0.77 -7.30
CA ALA A 6 19.52 2.16 -6.90
C ALA A 6 19.15 2.28 -5.41
N ALA A 7 20.01 2.92 -4.64
CA ALA A 7 19.79 3.18 -3.23
C ALA A 7 18.55 4.07 -3.09
N LEU A 8 17.40 3.44 -2.86
CA LEU A 8 16.20 4.14 -2.44
C LEU A 8 16.32 4.36 -0.94
N ALA A 9 16.03 5.58 -0.51
CA ALA A 9 15.91 5.90 0.88
C ALA A 9 14.80 5.04 1.48
N THR A 10 15.08 4.37 2.58
CA THR A 10 14.09 3.51 3.24
C THR A 10 13.90 3.89 4.68
N THR A 11 12.92 3.25 5.29
CA THR A 11 12.64 3.36 6.72
C THR A 11 12.52 1.97 7.27
N THR A 12 13.37 1.62 8.24
CA THR A 12 13.31 0.31 8.89
C THR A 12 12.02 0.16 9.69
N VAL A 13 11.44 -1.04 9.66
CA VAL A 13 10.24 -1.38 10.43
C VAL A 13 10.40 -2.72 11.14
N GLU A 14 10.01 -2.76 12.41
CA GLU A 14 9.96 -4.00 13.19
C GLU A 14 8.59 -4.65 13.07
N LEU A 15 8.59 -5.93 12.68
CA LEU A 15 7.40 -6.76 12.58
C LEU A 15 7.12 -7.43 13.93
N SER A 16 5.85 -7.71 14.23
CA SER A 16 5.44 -8.31 15.51
C SER A 16 5.93 -9.75 15.71
N ASP A 17 6.49 -10.38 14.68
CA ASP A 17 7.15 -11.69 14.73
C ASP A 17 8.66 -11.58 15.00
N GLY A 18 9.19 -10.37 15.21
CA GLY A 18 10.59 -10.08 15.50
C GLY A 18 11.48 -9.94 14.26
N ARG A 19 10.92 -10.07 13.04
CA ARG A 19 11.66 -9.76 11.81
C ARG A 19 11.78 -8.26 11.59
N ILE A 20 12.81 -7.89 10.84
CA ILE A 20 13.04 -6.51 10.38
C ILE A 20 12.73 -6.44 8.89
N GLY A 21 11.90 -5.47 8.52
CA GLY A 21 11.59 -5.12 7.13
C GLY A 21 11.96 -3.68 6.81
N HIS A 22 11.79 -3.30 5.55
CA HIS A 22 11.99 -1.93 5.09
C HIS A 22 10.75 -1.39 4.39
N ILE A 23 10.32 -0.20 4.78
CA ILE A 23 9.32 0.58 4.06
C ILE A 23 10.06 1.37 2.98
N VAL A 24 9.68 1.15 1.72
CA VAL A 24 10.34 1.73 0.54
C VAL A 24 9.50 2.78 -0.19
N GLY A 25 8.24 2.93 0.23
CA GLY A 25 7.30 3.85 -0.39
C GLY A 25 5.94 3.86 0.29
N HIS A 26 5.08 4.76 -0.17
CA HIS A 26 3.70 4.93 0.27
C HIS A 26 2.76 4.82 -0.94
N ILE A 27 1.59 4.26 -0.72
CA ILE A 27 0.51 4.19 -1.71
C ILE A 27 -0.74 4.74 -1.04
N ASP A 28 -1.28 5.81 -1.61
CA ASP A 28 -2.60 6.31 -1.27
C ASP A 28 -3.63 5.79 -2.27
N ALA A 29 -4.56 4.96 -1.79
CA ALA A 29 -5.52 4.25 -2.61
C ALA A 29 -6.95 4.68 -2.31
N PHE A 30 -7.74 4.79 -3.39
CA PHE A 30 -9.16 5.11 -3.32
C PHE A 30 -9.90 4.49 -4.52
N PRO A 31 -11.13 3.97 -4.35
CA PRO A 31 -11.88 3.83 -3.10
C PRO A 31 -11.70 2.45 -2.43
N ALA A 32 -10.77 1.65 -2.92
CA ALA A 32 -10.55 0.26 -2.55
C ALA A 32 -9.05 -0.09 -2.63
N HIS A 33 -8.70 -1.33 -2.30
CA HIS A 33 -7.31 -1.79 -2.36
C HIS A 33 -6.64 -1.52 -3.72
N PRO A 34 -5.37 -1.11 -3.73
CA PRO A 34 -4.58 -1.02 -4.95
C PRO A 34 -4.46 -2.40 -5.61
N ALA A 35 -4.33 -2.39 -6.94
CA ALA A 35 -4.14 -3.62 -7.70
C ALA A 35 -2.70 -4.13 -7.57
N ARG A 36 -2.50 -5.41 -7.89
CA ARG A 36 -1.16 -5.95 -8.12
C ARG A 36 -0.45 -5.12 -9.20
N GLY A 37 0.82 -4.80 -8.97
CA GLY A 37 1.63 -4.00 -9.89
C GLY A 37 1.51 -2.49 -9.69
N THR A 38 0.66 -1.99 -8.77
CA THR A 38 0.66 -0.57 -8.40
C THR A 38 2.05 -0.19 -7.85
N ILE A 39 2.62 0.87 -8.42
CA ILE A 39 3.93 1.42 -8.02
C ILE A 39 3.75 2.29 -6.77
N ALA A 40 4.62 2.11 -5.79
CA ALA A 40 4.67 2.94 -4.61
C ALA A 40 5.39 4.26 -4.89
N ASP A 41 4.82 5.35 -4.37
CA ASP A 41 5.50 6.63 -4.37
C ASP A 41 6.68 6.59 -3.39
N PRO A 42 7.86 7.10 -3.77
CA PRO A 42 9.01 7.12 -2.87
C PRO A 42 8.68 7.93 -1.62
N ILE A 43 9.04 7.39 -0.45
CA ILE A 43 9.00 8.16 0.80
C ILE A 43 10.35 8.83 1.05
N ALA A 44 10.34 9.98 1.72
CA ALA A 44 11.55 10.54 2.31
C ALA A 44 12.06 9.62 3.42
N GLY A 45 13.04 8.76 3.10
CA GLY A 45 13.75 7.94 4.07
C GLY A 45 15.08 8.57 4.51
N HIS A 46 15.56 8.21 5.69
CA HIS A 46 16.86 8.60 6.22
C HIS A 46 17.86 7.44 6.31
N ASP A 47 17.42 6.21 6.06
CA ASP A 47 18.22 5.01 6.28
C ASP A 47 18.84 4.44 5.00
N GLU A 48 19.87 3.62 5.22
CA GLU A 48 20.78 3.02 4.24
C GLU A 48 20.06 2.31 3.05
N PRO A 49 20.76 2.18 1.91
CA PRO A 49 20.28 1.40 0.78
C PRO A 49 19.90 -0.03 1.21
N VAL A 50 18.76 -0.55 0.75
CA VAL A 50 18.42 -1.96 0.97
C VAL A 50 19.37 -2.86 0.18
N THR A 51 20.34 -3.45 0.88
CA THR A 51 21.27 -4.45 0.35
C THR A 51 20.94 -5.84 0.90
N GLY A 52 20.60 -6.78 0.03
CA GLY A 52 20.37 -8.19 0.38
C GLY A 52 18.93 -8.69 0.23
N ASP A 53 18.67 -9.88 0.80
CA ASP A 53 17.36 -10.52 0.93
C ASP A 53 16.66 -10.04 2.20
N THR A 54 16.17 -8.80 2.19
CA THR A 54 15.35 -8.26 3.27
C THR A 54 13.94 -8.00 2.77
N ASP A 55 12.95 -8.25 3.62
CA ASP A 55 11.55 -8.03 3.28
C ASP A 55 11.28 -6.54 3.07
N VAL A 56 10.77 -6.20 1.89
CA VAL A 56 10.46 -4.82 1.49
C VAL A 56 8.96 -4.63 1.35
N TYR A 57 8.47 -3.49 1.85
CA TYR A 57 7.06 -3.17 1.95
C TYR A 57 6.78 -1.76 1.45
N ALA A 58 5.58 -1.56 0.89
CA ALA A 58 4.97 -0.25 0.80
C ALA A 58 3.98 -0.06 1.96
N LEU A 59 3.95 1.12 2.57
CA LEU A 59 2.87 1.53 3.44
C LEU A 59 1.66 1.90 2.58
N VAL A 60 0.49 1.35 2.86
CA VAL A 60 -0.72 1.62 2.07
C VAL A 60 -1.77 2.28 2.95
N SER A 61 -2.30 3.43 2.51
CA SER A 61 -3.57 3.98 2.98
C SER A 61 -4.66 3.65 1.97
N VAL A 62 -5.81 3.18 2.45
CA VAL A 62 -7.00 3.00 1.61
C VAL A 62 -8.13 3.84 2.17
N HIS A 63 -8.51 4.88 1.42
CA HIS A 63 -9.70 5.67 1.69
C HIS A 63 -10.92 4.97 1.12
N TRP A 64 -11.82 4.49 1.99
CA TRP A 64 -12.93 3.66 1.56
C TRP A 64 -14.14 4.45 1.10
N ALA A 65 -14.65 4.10 -0.08
CA ALA A 65 -15.94 4.57 -0.58
C ALA A 65 -16.61 3.52 -1.49
N THR A 66 -17.91 3.67 -1.69
CA THR A 66 -18.65 2.87 -2.67
C THR A 66 -18.78 3.64 -3.97
N LYS A 67 -18.30 3.08 -5.07
CA LYS A 67 -18.54 3.62 -6.41
C LYS A 67 -20.00 3.33 -6.81
N ILE A 68 -20.79 4.37 -7.03
CA ILE A 68 -22.15 4.30 -7.54
C ILE A 68 -22.12 4.81 -8.98
N ILE A 69 -22.68 4.01 -9.89
CA ILE A 69 -22.85 4.41 -11.30
C ILE A 69 -24.34 4.58 -11.53
N THR A 70 -24.77 5.81 -11.84
CA THR A 70 -26.15 6.13 -12.14
C THR A 70 -26.30 6.23 -13.65
N ILE A 71 -27.15 5.40 -14.25
CA ILE A 71 -27.47 5.48 -15.67
C ILE A 71 -28.65 6.43 -15.84
N GLU A 72 -28.39 7.62 -16.35
CA GLU A 72 -29.39 8.69 -16.47
C GLU A 72 -30.29 8.45 -17.69
N HIS A 73 -29.71 7.94 -18.77
CA HIS A 73 -30.42 7.71 -20.04
C HIS A 73 -29.94 6.40 -20.70
N PRO A 74 -30.70 5.30 -20.56
CA PRO A 74 -30.30 3.97 -21.05
C PRO A 74 -30.03 3.91 -22.56
N HIS A 75 -30.66 4.80 -23.34
CA HIS A 75 -30.56 4.81 -24.80
C HIS A 75 -29.47 5.73 -25.35
N THR A 76 -28.95 6.66 -24.53
CA THR A 76 -27.85 7.56 -24.93
C THR A 76 -26.51 7.16 -24.31
N GLY A 77 -26.53 6.25 -23.33
CA GLY A 77 -25.33 5.79 -22.63
C GLY A 77 -24.79 6.80 -21.62
N LEU A 78 -25.52 7.89 -21.33
CA LEU A 78 -25.11 8.85 -20.31
C LEU A 78 -25.18 8.22 -18.93
N SER A 79 -24.07 8.31 -18.20
CA SER A 79 -23.96 7.86 -16.83
C SER A 79 -23.11 8.83 -16.00
N THR A 80 -23.41 8.88 -14.72
CA THR A 80 -22.66 9.63 -13.70
C THR A 80 -22.04 8.66 -12.70
N VAL A 81 -20.90 9.06 -12.12
CA VAL A 81 -20.13 8.26 -11.16
C VAL A 81 -19.99 9.07 -9.88
N ASP A 82 -20.52 8.54 -8.79
CA ASP A 82 -20.41 9.10 -7.45
C ASP A 82 -19.65 8.13 -6.54
N TYR A 83 -18.94 8.67 -5.55
CA TYR A 83 -18.31 7.88 -4.50
C TYR A 83 -18.93 8.23 -3.15
N VAL A 84 -19.61 7.25 -2.55
CA VAL A 84 -20.32 7.43 -1.29
C VAL A 84 -19.56 6.71 -0.17
N PRO A 85 -18.99 7.45 0.80
CA PRO A 85 -18.37 6.85 1.96
C PRO A 85 -19.41 6.09 2.79
N GLY A 86 -19.11 4.83 3.12
CA GLY A 86 -19.86 4.14 4.16
C GLY A 86 -21.27 3.72 3.82
N LEU A 87 -21.55 3.43 2.56
CA LEU A 87 -22.78 2.74 2.20
C LEU A 87 -22.85 1.40 2.96
N LEU A 88 -24.06 0.97 3.34
CA LEU A 88 -24.28 -0.18 4.21
C LEU A 88 -23.54 -1.43 3.71
N GLY A 89 -22.68 -2.02 4.55
CA GLY A 89 -21.82 -3.16 4.19
C GLY A 89 -20.46 -2.81 3.59
N THR A 90 -20.14 -1.53 3.41
CA THR A 90 -18.80 -1.08 2.96
C THR A 90 -17.98 -0.45 4.09
N PRO A 91 -16.65 -0.67 4.09
CA PRO A 91 -15.78 -0.03 5.06
C PRO A 91 -15.87 1.50 4.98
N ARG A 92 -15.60 2.16 6.11
CA ARG A 92 -15.57 3.63 6.26
C ARG A 92 -14.18 4.08 6.70
N GLY A 93 -13.80 5.29 6.33
CA GLY A 93 -12.55 5.92 6.76
C GLY A 93 -11.33 5.42 6.01
N THR A 94 -10.16 5.51 6.66
CA THR A 94 -8.88 5.07 6.09
C THR A 94 -8.41 3.80 6.79
N SER A 95 -8.11 2.75 6.04
CA SER A 95 -7.38 1.60 6.56
C SER A 95 -5.92 1.68 6.17
N TRP A 96 -5.05 1.14 7.02
CA TRP A 96 -3.61 1.16 6.81
C TRP A 96 -3.00 -0.23 6.95
N TYR A 97 -2.04 -0.56 6.09
CA TYR A 97 -1.30 -1.82 6.15
C TYR A 97 0.05 -1.74 5.42
N LEU A 98 0.96 -2.66 5.73
CA LEU A 98 2.16 -2.92 4.93
C LEU A 98 1.87 -3.96 3.86
N ALA A 99 2.25 -3.66 2.62
CA ALA A 99 2.11 -4.56 1.47
C ALA A 99 3.48 -4.95 0.92
N PRO A 100 3.79 -6.25 0.76
CA PRO A 100 4.99 -6.72 0.10
C PRO A 100 5.09 -6.16 -1.32
N VAL A 101 6.29 -5.72 -1.67
CA VAL A 101 6.60 -5.17 -2.99
C VAL A 101 7.80 -5.88 -3.61
N GLU A 102 7.89 -5.80 -4.93
CA GLU A 102 9.08 -6.22 -5.67
C GLU A 102 9.70 -5.05 -6.41
N ALA A 103 11.02 -5.09 -6.59
CA ALA A 103 11.73 -4.13 -7.42
C ALA A 103 11.43 -4.38 -8.90
N THR A 104 11.05 -3.32 -9.62
CA THR A 104 10.81 -3.31 -11.06
C THR A 104 11.65 -2.22 -11.72
N PRO A 105 11.76 -2.16 -13.06
CA PRO A 105 12.42 -1.05 -13.75
C PRO A 105 11.79 0.33 -13.48
N HIS A 106 10.57 0.38 -12.96
CA HIS A 106 9.80 1.61 -12.72
C HIS A 106 9.69 1.97 -11.24
N GLY A 107 10.31 1.21 -10.34
CA GLY A 107 10.19 1.38 -8.89
C GLY A 107 9.71 0.11 -8.19
N TYR A 108 9.16 0.25 -6.99
CA TYR A 108 8.64 -0.88 -6.21
C TYR A 108 7.15 -1.10 -6.45
N ALA A 109 6.75 -2.31 -6.80
CA ALA A 109 5.39 -2.64 -7.19
C ALA A 109 4.75 -3.67 -6.23
N ILE A 110 3.47 -3.51 -5.90
CA ILE A 110 2.74 -4.46 -5.03
C ILE A 110 2.69 -5.86 -5.65
N LEU A 111 3.04 -6.87 -4.85
CA LEU A 111 3.11 -8.28 -5.25
C LEU A 111 1.74 -8.97 -5.41
N GLY A 112 0.75 -8.62 -4.57
CA GLY A 112 -0.52 -9.33 -4.53
C GLY A 112 -1.69 -8.49 -4.01
N GLY A 113 -2.90 -9.07 -4.06
CA GLY A 113 -4.16 -8.37 -3.78
C GLY A 113 -4.95 -8.87 -2.57
N ARG A 114 -4.47 -9.87 -1.82
CA ARG A 114 -5.16 -10.39 -0.63
C ARG A 114 -4.22 -10.68 0.54
N ALA A 115 -4.48 -10.06 1.68
CA ALA A 115 -3.77 -10.31 2.92
C ALA A 115 -3.97 -11.76 3.39
N ASN A 116 -2.88 -12.45 3.74
CA ASN A 116 -2.93 -13.79 4.33
C ASN A 116 -2.30 -13.85 5.73
N SER A 117 -2.02 -12.73 6.38
CA SER A 117 -1.38 -12.73 7.70
C SER A 117 -2.10 -11.90 8.76
N GLY A 118 -1.94 -12.35 10.00
CA GLY A 118 -2.48 -11.71 11.21
C GLY A 118 -1.41 -11.05 12.07
N HIS A 119 -0.23 -10.77 11.51
CA HIS A 119 0.84 -10.06 12.22
C HIS A 119 0.83 -8.58 11.87
N THR A 120 1.41 -7.78 12.76
CA THR A 120 1.40 -6.31 12.71
C THR A 120 2.82 -5.77 12.66
N ALA A 121 2.96 -4.48 12.37
CA ALA A 121 4.25 -3.80 12.35
C ALA A 121 4.13 -2.46 13.07
N HIS A 122 5.16 -2.07 13.83
CA HIS A 122 5.22 -0.74 14.43
C HIS A 122 5.87 0.24 13.46
N VAL A 123 5.06 1.04 12.78
CA VAL A 123 5.52 1.99 11.77
C VAL A 123 6.10 3.23 12.47
N PRO A 124 7.37 3.59 12.21
CA PRO A 124 7.95 4.82 12.75
C PRO A 124 7.28 6.06 12.14
N ALA A 125 7.52 7.22 12.73
CA ALA A 125 6.98 8.46 12.17
C ALA A 125 7.62 8.74 10.80
N ILE A 126 6.79 8.83 9.76
CA ILE A 126 7.19 9.22 8.40
C ILE A 126 6.70 10.66 8.20
N PRO A 127 7.57 11.64 7.88
CA PRO A 127 7.22 13.06 7.86
C PRO A 127 6.02 13.45 6.98
N GLU A 128 5.72 12.64 5.98
CA GLU A 128 4.68 12.88 4.97
C GLU A 128 3.40 12.06 5.22
N VAL A 129 3.38 11.20 6.25
CA VAL A 129 2.28 10.27 6.52
C VAL A 129 1.71 10.51 7.92
N THR A 130 0.42 10.85 7.99
CA THR A 130 -0.26 11.12 9.27
C THR A 130 -1.09 9.90 9.68
N GLU A 131 -0.57 9.15 10.66
CA GLU A 131 -1.09 7.87 11.21
C GLU A 131 -1.01 6.64 10.28
N PRO A 132 -0.83 5.40 10.79
CA PRO A 132 -0.81 4.95 12.19
C PRO A 132 0.55 4.39 12.65
N ARG A 133 0.73 4.29 13.97
CA ARG A 133 1.94 3.71 14.60
C ARG A 133 1.97 2.18 14.57
N THR A 134 0.84 1.53 14.33
CA THR A 134 0.76 0.08 14.21
C THR A 134 -0.20 -0.28 13.09
N VAL A 135 0.26 -1.12 12.17
CA VAL A 135 -0.50 -1.51 10.98
C VAL A 135 -0.46 -3.02 10.80
N ASN A 136 -1.47 -3.57 10.14
CA ASN A 136 -1.41 -4.96 9.70
C ASN A 136 -0.34 -5.11 8.62
N VAL A 137 0.31 -6.25 8.56
CA VAL A 137 1.14 -6.63 7.42
C VAL A 137 0.31 -7.58 6.57
N HIS A 138 0.34 -7.40 5.26
CA HIS A 138 -0.29 -8.33 4.34
C HIS A 138 0.77 -9.31 3.85
N ASP A 139 0.65 -10.60 4.15
CA ASP A 139 1.44 -11.58 3.42
C ASP A 139 0.69 -11.97 2.15
N PHE A 140 1.36 -11.93 1.00
CA PHE A 140 0.84 -12.50 -0.23
C PHE A 140 1.53 -13.85 -0.43
N VAL A 141 0.76 -14.94 -0.41
CA VAL A 141 1.27 -16.23 -0.90
C VAL A 141 1.36 -16.09 -2.43
N LEU A 142 2.58 -16.16 -2.94
CA LEU A 142 2.89 -16.15 -4.38
C LEU A 142 2.42 -17.43 -5.06
#